data_AF-A0A074X7F6-F1
#
_entry.id   AF-A0A074X7F6-F1
#
_cell.length_a   1.000
_cell.length_b   1.000
_cell.length_c   1.000
_cell.angle_alpha   90.00
_cell.angle_beta   90.00
_cell.angle_gamma   90.00
#
_symmetry.space_group_name_H-M   'P 1'
#
loop_
_entity.id
_entity.type
_entity.pdbx_description
1 polymer ?
#
loop_
_entity_poly.entity_id
_entity_poly.type
_entity_poly.pdbx_seq_one_letter_code
_entity_poly.pdbx_strand_id
1 'polypeptide(L)'
;MIFFSFPIIFLITFTTITTATPLTPLLSPRQATNGPHSPTIIWSCTANRQPSLNIPSVCANMCYGAYCRGYSTTLTWDNFANKSYAERKYNAGCVGPIWDYTIQEGGVGGSWDRCKEVGRECSVYPFLSTREGDVDAAGGDWGPVSRCVDAGENARQGIILYSLYFSVPPFAQNQGLNSTPPSPFHQIFANAGEIPYCSGYLPDHSLCAADGQEADRMGTILTYNPLPADVRSKQGYQQRSSQQRSSQQRSSQQRSSQQRILKLKNGGNVDITNSGHHHHHHHNRQHNRQQGGKDDGGFGVVVGTKVKIPRVRDEEMFVRQSESHVYDGEQGLEQYAYMASNLYFEDDEIEGVEEEFVE
;
A
#
# COMPACT_ATOMS: atom_id res chain seq x y z
N MET A 1 48.48 66.02 55.02
CA MET A 1 48.10 64.59 54.93
C MET A 1 46.64 64.55 54.53
N ILE A 2 46.33 64.13 53.30
CA ILE A 2 44.96 64.09 52.77
C ILE A 2 44.57 62.60 52.71
N PHE A 3 43.59 62.21 53.52
CA PHE A 3 43.02 60.86 53.52
C PHE A 3 41.96 60.76 52.43
N PHE A 4 42.22 59.99 51.38
CA PHE A 4 41.21 59.59 50.41
C PHE A 4 40.49 58.35 50.92
N SER A 5 39.23 58.53 51.31
CA SER A 5 38.30 57.44 51.59
C SER A 5 37.69 56.97 50.27
N PHE A 6 38.01 55.75 49.84
CA PHE A 6 37.38 55.12 48.69
C PHE A 6 36.13 54.36 49.13
N PRO A 7 34.95 54.60 48.52
CA PRO A 7 33.78 53.78 48.77
C PRO A 7 33.99 52.41 48.11
N ILE A 8 33.90 51.36 48.93
CA ILE A 8 33.87 49.96 48.47
C ILE A 8 32.51 49.74 47.80
N ILE A 9 32.49 49.79 46.47
CA ILE A 9 31.33 49.42 45.65
C ILE A 9 31.29 47.89 45.61
N PHE A 10 30.35 47.29 46.36
CA PHE A 10 29.99 45.88 46.21
C PHE A 10 29.29 45.70 44.85
N LEU A 11 30.04 45.23 43.85
CA LEU A 11 29.50 44.70 42.61
C LEU A 11 28.79 43.38 42.91
N ILE A 12 27.47 43.43 43.09
CA ILE A 12 26.61 42.26 43.06
C ILE A 12 26.55 41.79 41.61
N THR A 13 27.41 40.85 41.25
CA THR A 13 27.30 40.12 40.00
C THR A 13 26.07 39.23 40.08
N PHE A 14 24.98 39.66 39.45
CA PHE A 14 23.88 38.76 39.10
C PHE A 14 24.40 37.76 38.07
N THR A 15 24.90 36.62 38.55
CA THR A 15 25.04 35.43 37.72
C THR A 15 23.64 34.97 37.35
N THR A 16 23.16 35.40 36.18
CA THR A 16 22.07 34.72 35.51
C THR A 16 22.54 33.30 35.28
N ILE A 17 22.06 32.37 36.11
CA ILE A 17 22.14 30.94 35.84
C ILE A 17 21.24 30.74 34.63
N THR A 18 21.82 30.89 33.44
CA THR A 18 21.25 30.36 32.21
C THR A 18 21.25 28.86 32.42
N THR A 19 20.14 28.32 32.91
CA THR A 19 19.86 26.90 32.83
C THR A 19 19.90 26.57 31.35
N ALA A 20 21.06 26.08 30.89
CA ALA A 20 21.15 25.36 29.65
C ALA A 20 20.21 24.17 29.83
N THR A 21 18.98 24.32 29.33
CA THR A 21 18.18 23.17 28.94
C THR A 21 19.14 22.26 28.18
N PRO A 22 19.31 20.99 28.60
CA PRO A 22 20.03 20.06 27.75
C PRO A 22 19.35 20.15 26.39
N LEU A 23 20.10 20.60 25.40
CA LEU A 23 19.72 20.46 24.00
C LEU A 23 19.53 18.97 23.82
N THR A 24 18.29 18.54 24.01
CA THR A 24 17.78 17.31 23.43
C THR A 24 18.26 17.40 21.98
N PRO A 25 19.03 16.42 21.49
CA PRO A 25 19.43 16.45 20.09
C PRO A 25 18.14 16.66 19.31
N LEU A 26 18.09 17.75 18.54
CA LEU A 26 17.02 18.04 17.60
C LEU A 26 16.85 16.75 16.80
N LEU A 27 15.76 16.03 17.07
CA LEU A 27 15.42 14.84 16.31
C LEU A 27 15.33 15.31 14.87
N SER A 28 16.29 14.89 14.05
CA SER A 28 16.31 15.20 12.62
C SER A 28 14.93 14.89 12.03
N PRO A 29 14.34 15.78 11.22
CA PRO A 29 13.05 15.55 10.59
C PRO A 29 13.05 14.21 9.83
N ARG A 30 12.16 13.29 10.18
CA ARG A 30 12.05 11.95 9.57
C ARG A 30 11.50 12.05 8.16
N GLN A 31 12.37 11.90 7.16
CA GLN A 31 11.98 11.57 5.80
C GLN A 31 11.17 10.26 5.78
N ALA A 32 9.99 10.20 5.13
CA ALA A 32 9.65 8.99 4.36
C ALA A 32 10.59 8.88 3.17
N THR A 33 11.78 8.51 3.56
CA THR A 33 12.62 7.59 2.84
C THR A 33 13.09 6.67 3.95
N ASN A 34 12.52 5.47 4.01
CA ASN A 34 13.11 4.31 4.67
C ASN A 34 13.64 4.55 6.10
N GLY A 35 12.73 4.57 7.07
CA GLY A 35 13.03 4.01 8.39
C GLY A 35 13.32 2.49 8.28
N PRO A 36 13.38 1.73 9.37
CA PRO A 36 13.54 0.26 9.34
C PRO A 36 12.38 -0.53 8.67
N HIS A 37 11.50 0.15 7.94
CA HIS A 37 10.29 -0.41 7.31
C HIS A 37 10.41 -0.38 5.78
N SER A 38 9.69 -1.26 5.10
CA SER A 38 9.77 -1.42 3.65
C SER A 38 9.31 -0.16 2.89
N PRO A 39 9.83 0.10 1.68
CA PRO A 39 9.37 1.21 0.84
C PRO A 39 7.85 1.19 0.68
N THR A 40 7.21 2.36 0.70
CA THR A 40 5.74 2.48 0.68
C THR A 40 5.27 3.23 -0.54
N ILE A 41 4.33 2.66 -1.30
CA ILE A 41 3.60 3.34 -2.38
C ILE A 41 2.28 3.89 -1.84
N ILE A 42 1.94 5.13 -2.18
CA ILE A 42 0.60 5.69 -1.97
C ILE A 42 -0.09 5.77 -3.33
N TRP A 43 -1.17 5.02 -3.48
CA TRP A 43 -2.03 5.02 -4.66
C TRP A 43 -3.15 6.05 -4.49
N SER A 44 -3.07 7.19 -5.16
CA SER A 44 -4.16 8.17 -5.20
C SER A 44 -5.17 7.80 -6.29
N CYS A 45 -6.35 7.32 -5.91
CA CYS A 45 -7.25 6.61 -6.82
C CYS A 45 -8.08 7.52 -7.74
N THR A 46 -8.83 8.49 -7.19
CA THR A 46 -9.83 9.27 -7.94
C THR A 46 -9.62 10.79 -7.89
N ALA A 47 -9.01 11.31 -6.83
CA ALA A 47 -8.87 12.75 -6.60
C ALA A 47 -7.41 13.19 -6.53
N ASN A 48 -6.59 12.75 -7.49
CA ASN A 48 -5.24 13.30 -7.64
C ASN A 48 -5.33 14.77 -8.11
N ARG A 49 -4.41 15.61 -7.62
CA ARG A 49 -4.26 17.01 -8.08
C ARG A 49 -4.03 17.09 -9.59
N GLN A 50 -3.38 16.07 -10.15
CA GLN A 50 -3.23 15.88 -11.59
C GLN A 50 -4.12 14.70 -12.00
N PRO A 51 -5.28 14.94 -12.64
CA PRO A 51 -6.22 13.87 -13.01
C PRO A 51 -5.60 12.80 -13.91
N SER A 52 -4.54 13.13 -14.65
CA SER A 52 -3.76 12.20 -15.46
C SER A 52 -3.08 11.08 -14.65
N LEU A 53 -2.99 11.20 -13.33
CA LEU A 53 -2.50 10.17 -12.42
C LEU A 53 -3.62 9.34 -11.77
N ASN A 54 -4.89 9.64 -12.04
CA ASN A 54 -6.00 8.85 -11.52
C ASN A 54 -6.02 7.46 -12.16
N ILE A 55 -6.29 6.46 -11.32
CA ILE A 55 -6.35 5.03 -11.67
C ILE A 55 -7.53 4.34 -10.96
N PRO A 56 -8.76 4.87 -11.04
CA PRO A 56 -9.88 4.42 -10.23
C PRO A 56 -10.25 2.95 -10.44
N SER A 57 -10.20 2.45 -11.67
CA SER A 57 -10.54 1.08 -12.01
C SER A 57 -9.47 0.11 -11.50
N VAL A 58 -8.19 0.50 -11.60
CA VAL A 58 -7.08 -0.28 -11.03
C VAL A 58 -7.17 -0.29 -9.50
N CYS A 59 -7.45 0.85 -8.87
CA CYS A 59 -7.67 0.93 -7.42
C CYS A 59 -8.84 0.07 -6.96
N ALA A 60 -9.96 0.04 -7.68
CA ALA A 60 -11.09 -0.84 -7.35
C ALA A 60 -10.65 -2.31 -7.28
N ASN A 61 -9.86 -2.77 -8.25
CA ASN A 61 -9.29 -4.13 -8.26
C ASN A 61 -8.33 -4.36 -7.08
N MET A 62 -7.40 -3.43 -6.84
CA MET A 62 -6.43 -3.56 -5.75
C MET A 62 -7.11 -3.57 -4.37
N CYS A 63 -8.08 -2.68 -4.14
CA CYS A 63 -8.83 -2.63 -2.89
C CYS A 63 -9.71 -3.86 -2.70
N TYR A 64 -10.37 -4.36 -3.76
CA TYR A 64 -11.13 -5.60 -3.66
C TYR A 64 -10.21 -6.78 -3.30
N GLY A 65 -9.07 -6.91 -3.97
CA GLY A 65 -8.08 -7.93 -3.64
C GLY A 65 -7.57 -7.82 -2.20
N ALA A 66 -7.19 -6.63 -1.75
CA ALA A 66 -6.66 -6.41 -0.42
C ALA A 66 -7.73 -6.61 0.67
N TYR A 67 -8.86 -5.92 0.55
CA TYR A 67 -9.83 -5.79 1.64
C TYR A 67 -10.95 -6.82 1.61
N CYS A 68 -11.33 -7.30 0.42
CA CYS A 68 -12.40 -8.27 0.26
C CYS A 68 -11.90 -9.70 0.11
N ARG A 69 -10.72 -9.88 -0.48
CA ARG A 69 -10.11 -11.20 -0.67
C ARG A 69 -9.01 -11.51 0.33
N GLY A 70 -8.69 -10.56 1.21
CA GLY A 70 -7.75 -10.76 2.31
C GLY A 70 -6.29 -10.91 1.87
N TYR A 71 -5.95 -10.44 0.66
CA TYR A 71 -4.55 -10.29 0.29
C TYR A 71 -3.90 -9.16 1.10
N SER A 72 -2.62 -9.33 1.44
CA SER A 72 -1.88 -8.31 2.19
C SER A 72 -1.69 -7.04 1.35
N THR A 73 -1.64 -5.88 2.01
CA THR A 73 -1.12 -4.61 1.43
C THR A 73 0.41 -4.50 1.57
N THR A 74 1.05 -5.53 2.11
CA THR A 74 2.50 -5.71 2.06
C THR A 74 2.79 -6.83 1.09
N LEU A 75 3.43 -6.49 -0.03
CA LEU A 75 3.75 -7.43 -1.10
C LEU A 75 5.25 -7.61 -1.20
N THR A 76 5.67 -8.70 -1.83
CA THR A 76 7.07 -9.00 -2.09
C THR A 76 7.31 -9.01 -3.58
N TRP A 77 8.02 -8.02 -4.11
CA TRP A 77 8.51 -8.09 -5.48
C TRP A 77 9.53 -9.21 -5.57
N ASP A 78 9.24 -10.24 -6.37
CA ASP A 78 10.08 -11.42 -6.53
C ASP A 78 10.50 -11.66 -7.99
N ASN A 79 10.07 -10.79 -8.90
CA ASN A 79 10.41 -10.83 -10.32
C ASN A 79 10.21 -12.23 -10.94
N PHE A 80 9.08 -12.86 -10.66
CA PHE A 80 8.68 -14.16 -11.26
C PHE A 80 9.58 -15.34 -10.86
N ALA A 81 10.17 -15.31 -9.66
CA ALA A 81 11.12 -16.35 -9.22
C ALA A 81 10.55 -17.78 -9.18
N ASN A 82 9.26 -17.98 -8.89
CA ASN A 82 8.66 -19.32 -8.73
C ASN A 82 7.69 -19.72 -9.85
N LYS A 83 6.90 -18.77 -10.34
CA LYS A 83 5.97 -18.97 -11.46
C LYS A 83 6.22 -17.89 -12.50
N SER A 84 6.14 -18.28 -13.76
CA SER A 84 6.26 -17.37 -14.89
C SER A 84 5.15 -16.31 -14.88
N TYR A 85 5.39 -15.23 -15.61
CA TYR A 85 4.38 -14.20 -15.88
C TYR A 85 3.07 -14.82 -16.43
N ALA A 86 3.18 -15.72 -17.40
CA ALA A 86 2.03 -16.37 -18.02
C ALA A 86 1.22 -17.21 -17.01
N GLU A 87 1.90 -17.97 -16.15
CA GLU A 87 1.24 -18.76 -15.11
C GLU A 87 0.50 -17.90 -14.10
N ARG A 88 1.09 -16.78 -13.67
CA ARG A 88 0.41 -15.84 -12.76
C ARG A 88 -0.77 -15.16 -13.45
N LYS A 89 -0.62 -14.79 -14.73
CA LYS A 89 -1.71 -14.19 -15.54
C LYS A 89 -2.88 -15.17 -15.72
N TYR A 90 -2.59 -16.46 -15.93
CA TYR A 90 -3.60 -17.51 -15.96
C TYR A 90 -4.29 -17.69 -14.59
N ASN A 91 -3.52 -17.76 -13.50
CA ASN A 91 -4.07 -17.91 -12.14
C ASN A 91 -4.97 -16.73 -11.73
N ALA A 92 -4.75 -15.56 -12.33
CA ALA A 92 -5.60 -14.38 -12.16
C ALA A 92 -6.87 -14.39 -13.04
N GLY A 93 -7.04 -15.37 -13.93
CA GLY A 93 -8.18 -15.42 -14.87
C GLY A 93 -8.12 -14.38 -15.98
N CYS A 94 -6.93 -13.85 -16.27
CA CYS A 94 -6.76 -12.91 -17.38
C CYS A 94 -6.71 -13.61 -18.75
N VAL A 95 -6.19 -14.84 -18.77
CA VAL A 95 -5.99 -15.62 -19.99
C VAL A 95 -6.47 -17.05 -19.80
N GLY A 96 -6.73 -17.72 -20.93
CA GLY A 96 -7.09 -19.13 -20.96
C GLY A 96 -5.98 -20.10 -20.55
N PRO A 97 -6.31 -21.40 -20.48
CA PRO A 97 -5.37 -22.43 -20.07
C PRO A 97 -4.07 -22.43 -20.90
N ILE A 98 -2.97 -22.66 -20.19
CA ILE A 98 -1.58 -22.59 -20.69
C ILE A 98 -1.24 -23.73 -21.66
N TRP A 99 -2.02 -24.82 -21.69
CA TRP A 99 -1.74 -26.00 -22.53
C TRP A 99 -2.05 -25.81 -24.03
N ASP A 100 -2.50 -24.63 -24.44
CA ASP A 100 -2.52 -24.26 -25.86
C ASP A 100 -1.10 -23.85 -26.30
N TYR A 101 -0.47 -24.66 -27.14
CA TYR A 101 0.98 -24.72 -27.46
C TYR A 101 1.58 -23.46 -28.13
N THR A 102 0.86 -22.33 -28.19
CA THR A 102 1.38 -21.07 -28.75
C THR A 102 2.21 -20.26 -27.75
N ILE A 103 2.48 -20.78 -26.55
CA ILE A 103 3.30 -20.13 -25.53
C ILE A 103 4.77 -20.43 -25.82
N GLN A 104 5.42 -19.56 -26.60
CA GLN A 104 6.88 -19.51 -26.63
C GLN A 104 7.38 -19.00 -25.28
N GLU A 105 8.53 -19.50 -24.82
CA GLU A 105 9.20 -19.03 -23.61
C GLU A 105 9.34 -17.49 -23.67
N GLY A 106 8.63 -16.77 -22.79
CA GLY A 106 8.51 -15.29 -22.81
C GLY A 106 7.12 -14.77 -23.21
N GLY A 107 6.28 -15.59 -23.84
CA GLY A 107 5.00 -15.18 -24.42
C GLY A 107 3.88 -14.90 -23.41
N VAL A 108 3.05 -13.92 -23.76
CA VAL A 108 1.81 -13.51 -23.07
C VAL A 108 0.72 -14.59 -23.26
N GLY A 109 0.90 -15.76 -22.66
CA GLY A 109 0.25 -16.98 -23.13
C GLY A 109 -1.06 -17.42 -22.45
N GLY A 110 -2.13 -17.48 -23.26
CA GLY A 110 -3.31 -18.34 -23.12
C GLY A 110 -4.12 -18.30 -24.43
N SER A 111 -4.97 -19.30 -24.70
CA SER A 111 -5.75 -19.39 -25.97
C SER A 111 -6.73 -18.23 -26.21
N TRP A 112 -6.99 -17.44 -25.18
CA TRP A 112 -7.82 -16.24 -25.18
C TRP A 112 -7.32 -15.26 -24.10
N ASP A 113 -7.57 -13.96 -24.29
CA ASP A 113 -7.32 -12.89 -23.31
C ASP A 113 -8.64 -12.16 -23.01
N ARG A 114 -9.10 -12.26 -21.75
CA ARG A 114 -10.41 -11.77 -21.29
C ARG A 114 -10.63 -10.30 -21.58
N CYS A 115 -9.59 -9.50 -21.37
CA CYS A 115 -9.71 -8.05 -21.40
C CYS A 115 -9.48 -7.52 -22.80
N LYS A 116 -8.68 -8.21 -23.61
CA LYS A 116 -8.47 -7.87 -25.02
C LYS A 116 -9.77 -7.90 -25.82
N GLU A 117 -10.69 -8.83 -25.53
CA GLU A 117 -11.99 -8.93 -26.21
C GLU A 117 -12.88 -7.69 -26.00
N VAL A 118 -12.68 -6.97 -24.90
CA VAL A 118 -13.41 -5.73 -24.58
C VAL A 118 -12.55 -4.48 -24.76
N GLY A 119 -11.41 -4.59 -25.44
CA GLY A 119 -10.50 -3.47 -25.71
C GLY A 119 -9.86 -2.88 -24.45
N ARG A 120 -9.57 -3.72 -23.46
CA ARG A 120 -9.03 -3.33 -22.15
C ARG A 120 -7.82 -4.17 -21.75
N GLU A 121 -7.16 -3.77 -20.67
CA GLU A 121 -6.05 -4.52 -20.09
C GLU A 121 -6.45 -5.23 -18.80
N CYS A 122 -5.80 -6.36 -18.54
CA CYS A 122 -6.04 -7.13 -17.33
C CYS A 122 -5.15 -6.61 -16.19
N SER A 123 -5.72 -5.85 -15.27
CA SER A 123 -5.06 -5.49 -14.02
C SER A 123 -5.22 -6.62 -13.01
N VAL A 124 -4.18 -6.94 -12.24
CA VAL A 124 -4.15 -8.07 -11.30
C VAL A 124 -3.71 -7.63 -9.91
N TYR A 125 -4.36 -8.16 -8.88
CA TYR A 125 -3.96 -8.03 -7.49
C TYR A 125 -3.99 -9.38 -6.74
N PRO A 126 -2.91 -9.78 -6.04
CA PRO A 126 -1.60 -9.11 -5.97
C PRO A 126 -0.90 -9.01 -7.32
N PHE A 127 0.05 -8.09 -7.47
CA PHE A 127 0.68 -7.85 -8.78
C PHE A 127 1.37 -9.11 -9.30
N LEU A 128 1.33 -9.30 -10.62
CA LEU A 128 1.98 -10.45 -11.28
C LEU A 128 3.49 -10.51 -10.97
N SER A 129 4.14 -9.37 -10.74
CA SER A 129 5.55 -9.28 -10.34
C SER A 129 5.83 -9.69 -8.90
N THR A 130 4.81 -9.99 -8.10
CA THR A 130 4.93 -10.27 -6.67
C THR A 130 4.68 -11.73 -6.34
N ARG A 131 5.37 -12.22 -5.30
CA ARG A 131 5.23 -13.59 -4.80
C ARG A 131 3.80 -13.92 -4.39
N GLU A 132 3.06 -12.95 -3.88
CA GLU A 132 1.67 -13.14 -3.47
C GLU A 132 0.73 -13.37 -4.67
N GLY A 133 1.20 -13.09 -5.90
CA GLY A 133 0.54 -13.51 -7.14
C GLY A 133 0.66 -15.01 -7.45
N ASP A 134 1.51 -15.76 -6.72
CA ASP A 134 1.63 -17.22 -6.86
C ASP A 134 0.53 -18.00 -6.13
N VAL A 135 -0.04 -17.39 -5.08
CA VAL A 135 -0.81 -18.09 -4.07
C VAL A 135 -2.28 -17.74 -4.13
N ASP A 136 -3.09 -18.73 -3.80
CA ASP A 136 -4.50 -18.52 -3.55
C ASP A 136 -4.67 -17.65 -2.30
N ALA A 137 -5.76 -16.87 -2.26
CA ALA A 137 -6.10 -16.00 -1.15
C ALA A 137 -6.22 -16.79 0.17
N ALA A 138 -5.91 -16.14 1.30
CA ALA A 138 -6.04 -16.77 2.60
C ALA A 138 -7.51 -17.14 2.88
N GLY A 139 -7.83 -18.44 2.80
CA GLY A 139 -9.19 -18.93 3.04
C GLY A 139 -9.89 -19.59 1.86
N GLY A 140 -9.25 -19.93 0.76
CA GLY A 140 -9.93 -20.77 -0.23
C GLY A 140 -9.11 -21.07 -1.46
N ASP A 141 -9.72 -21.82 -2.38
CA ASP A 141 -9.14 -22.22 -3.67
C ASP A 141 -9.20 -21.09 -4.71
N TRP A 142 -9.19 -19.84 -4.27
CA TRP A 142 -9.37 -18.67 -5.13
C TRP A 142 -8.05 -17.99 -5.44
N GLY A 143 -7.78 -17.75 -6.71
CA GLY A 143 -6.55 -17.10 -7.16
C GLY A 143 -6.55 -15.58 -6.96
N PRO A 144 -5.46 -14.93 -7.42
CA PRO A 144 -5.37 -13.48 -7.55
C PRO A 144 -6.59 -12.92 -8.29
N VAL A 145 -7.03 -11.72 -7.91
CA VAL A 145 -8.15 -11.06 -8.57
C VAL A 145 -7.66 -10.27 -9.76
N SER A 146 -8.42 -10.31 -10.84
CA SER A 146 -8.23 -9.46 -11.99
C SER A 146 -9.46 -8.63 -12.36
N ARG A 147 -9.22 -7.49 -12.99
CA ARG A 147 -10.24 -6.60 -13.56
C ARG A 147 -9.80 -6.11 -14.93
N CYS A 148 -10.73 -6.02 -15.86
CA CYS A 148 -10.48 -5.38 -17.16
C CYS A 148 -10.60 -3.86 -17.02
N VAL A 149 -9.46 -3.18 -17.10
CA VAL A 149 -9.30 -1.74 -16.87
C VAL A 149 -8.85 -1.02 -18.14
N ASP A 150 -8.95 0.30 -18.15
CA ASP A 150 -8.35 1.12 -19.20
C ASP A 150 -6.82 0.90 -19.27
N ALA A 151 -6.29 0.80 -20.50
CA ALA A 151 -4.87 0.56 -20.72
C ALA A 151 -4.00 1.71 -20.17
N GLY A 152 -4.48 2.95 -20.28
CA GLY A 152 -3.83 4.12 -19.70
C GLY A 152 -3.75 4.04 -18.19
N GLU A 153 -4.84 3.68 -17.50
CA GLU A 153 -4.80 3.46 -16.04
C GLU A 153 -3.78 2.38 -15.64
N ASN A 154 -3.78 1.25 -16.36
CA ASN A 154 -2.88 0.14 -16.07
C ASN A 154 -1.41 0.51 -16.33
N ALA A 155 -1.13 1.27 -17.39
CA ALA A 155 0.20 1.77 -17.69
C ALA A 155 0.73 2.75 -16.62
N ARG A 156 -0.16 3.59 -16.06
CA ARG A 156 0.18 4.52 -14.95
C ARG A 156 0.55 3.77 -13.68
N GLN A 157 -0.13 2.66 -13.38
CA GLN A 157 0.29 1.75 -12.31
C GLN A 157 1.65 1.13 -12.61
N GLY A 158 1.83 0.63 -13.84
CA GLY A 158 3.05 -0.01 -14.31
C GLY A 158 4.28 0.87 -14.15
N ILE A 159 4.21 2.14 -14.54
CA ILE A 159 5.36 3.06 -14.39
C ILE A 159 5.71 3.36 -12.93
N ILE A 160 4.72 3.44 -12.04
CA ILE A 160 4.98 3.64 -10.60
C ILE A 160 5.70 2.42 -10.02
N LEU A 161 5.26 1.21 -10.38
CA LEU A 161 5.91 -0.04 -9.95
C LEU A 161 7.32 -0.17 -10.53
N TYR A 162 7.50 0.08 -11.83
CA TYR A 162 8.81 0.14 -12.48
C TYR A 162 9.74 1.09 -11.73
N SER A 163 9.24 2.29 -11.41
CA SER A 163 10.05 3.28 -10.72
C SER A 163 10.49 2.83 -9.34
N LEU A 164 9.58 2.22 -8.59
CA LEU A 164 9.89 1.65 -7.27
C LEU A 164 10.92 0.53 -7.39
N TYR A 165 10.68 -0.46 -8.26
CA TYR A 165 11.46 -1.69 -8.29
C TYR A 165 12.90 -1.46 -8.74
N PHE A 166 13.07 -0.65 -9.78
CA PHE A 166 14.38 -0.37 -10.37
C PHE A 166 15.06 0.86 -9.76
N SER A 167 14.47 1.47 -8.73
CA SER A 167 14.96 2.71 -8.11
C SER A 167 15.30 3.80 -9.14
N VAL A 168 14.52 3.89 -10.22
CA VAL A 168 14.66 5.00 -11.16
C VAL A 168 13.91 6.22 -10.60
N PRO A 169 14.23 7.45 -11.05
CA PRO A 169 13.46 8.62 -10.67
C PRO A 169 11.97 8.30 -10.84
N PRO A 170 11.21 8.44 -9.76
CA PRO A 170 11.46 9.26 -8.58
C PRO A 170 11.96 8.52 -7.33
N PHE A 171 12.01 7.18 -7.32
CA PHE A 171 12.50 6.38 -6.21
C PHE A 171 14.03 6.17 -6.24
N ALA A 172 14.75 7.14 -6.79
CA ALA A 172 16.22 7.11 -6.87
C ALA A 172 16.88 7.19 -5.48
N GLN A 173 18.20 6.99 -5.44
CA GLN A 173 19.00 7.16 -4.21
C GLN A 173 18.58 6.23 -3.06
N ASN A 174 18.33 4.95 -3.35
CA ASN A 174 17.90 3.93 -2.39
C ASN A 174 16.50 4.16 -1.79
N GLN A 175 15.64 4.91 -2.47
CA GLN A 175 14.25 5.07 -2.05
C GLN A 175 13.35 3.93 -2.57
N GLY A 176 13.76 3.26 -3.65
CA GLY A 176 13.12 2.07 -4.21
C GLY A 176 13.71 0.75 -3.71
N LEU A 177 13.51 -0.31 -4.50
CA LEU A 177 13.95 -1.68 -4.21
C LEU A 177 15.30 -2.05 -4.86
N ASN A 178 15.95 -1.09 -5.51
CA ASN A 178 17.32 -1.19 -6.04
C ASN A 178 17.58 -2.39 -6.95
N SER A 179 16.56 -2.86 -7.66
CA SER A 179 16.66 -4.04 -8.51
C SER A 179 17.09 -5.32 -7.77
N THR A 180 16.78 -5.44 -6.47
CA THR A 180 17.17 -6.59 -5.64
C THR A 180 15.97 -7.42 -5.16
N PRO A 181 15.26 -8.14 -6.05
CA PRO A 181 14.25 -9.11 -5.61
C PRO A 181 14.91 -10.33 -4.92
N PRO A 182 14.26 -10.97 -3.93
CA PRO A 182 12.96 -10.61 -3.38
C PRO A 182 13.05 -9.41 -2.43
N SER A 183 12.18 -8.42 -2.63
CA SER A 183 12.13 -7.22 -1.79
C SER A 183 10.70 -6.87 -1.38
N PRO A 184 10.41 -6.74 -0.08
CA PRO A 184 9.11 -6.33 0.39
C PRO A 184 8.88 -4.84 0.15
N PHE A 185 7.62 -4.46 -0.09
CA PHE A 185 7.14 -3.09 -0.11
C PHE A 185 5.71 -3.03 0.43
N HIS A 186 5.34 -1.88 0.98
CA HIS A 186 4.00 -1.60 1.47
C HIS A 186 3.25 -0.76 0.44
N GLN A 187 1.93 -0.85 0.47
CA GLN A 187 1.05 0.00 -0.31
C GLN A 187 -0.11 0.53 0.52
N ILE A 188 -0.53 1.74 0.17
CA ILE A 188 -1.62 2.47 0.80
C ILE A 188 -2.54 2.96 -0.31
N PHE A 189 -3.84 2.85 -0.11
CA PHE A 189 -4.82 3.47 -0.99
C PHE A 189 -5.29 4.76 -0.38
N ALA A 190 -5.31 5.80 -1.20
CA ALA A 190 -5.73 7.13 -0.80
C ALA A 190 -6.67 7.73 -1.83
N ASN A 191 -7.48 8.70 -1.38
CA ASN A 191 -8.39 9.44 -2.26
C ASN A 191 -9.26 8.48 -3.07
N ALA A 192 -9.78 7.47 -2.39
CA ALA A 192 -10.59 6.41 -2.95
C ALA A 192 -11.92 6.92 -3.52
N GLY A 193 -12.39 8.08 -3.07
CA GLY A 193 -13.69 8.61 -3.45
C GLY A 193 -14.79 7.61 -3.11
N GLU A 194 -15.66 7.34 -4.07
CA GLU A 194 -16.79 6.41 -3.90
C GLU A 194 -16.43 4.94 -4.20
N ILE A 195 -15.14 4.57 -4.32
CA ILE A 195 -14.78 3.15 -4.55
C ILE A 195 -15.12 2.35 -3.28
N PRO A 196 -16.18 1.52 -3.29
CA PRO A 196 -16.79 1.02 -2.05
C PRO A 196 -15.85 0.14 -1.23
N TYR A 197 -15.03 -0.66 -1.90
CA TYR A 197 -14.09 -1.57 -1.25
C TYR A 197 -12.90 -0.84 -0.63
N CYS A 198 -12.57 0.35 -1.12
CA CYS A 198 -11.40 1.10 -0.68
C CYS A 198 -11.64 1.90 0.60
N SER A 199 -12.85 1.97 1.14
CA SER A 199 -13.17 2.62 2.44
C SER A 199 -12.84 1.73 3.65
N GLY A 200 -12.41 0.49 3.40
CA GLY A 200 -11.64 -0.32 4.35
C GLY A 200 -12.30 -1.63 4.71
N TYR A 201 -11.60 -2.39 5.55
CA TYR A 201 -12.08 -3.67 6.04
C TYR A 201 -13.28 -3.46 6.96
N LEU A 202 -14.49 -3.69 6.46
CA LEU A 202 -15.63 -3.89 7.36
C LEU A 202 -15.53 -5.28 7.98
N PRO A 203 -15.71 -5.42 9.31
CA PRO A 203 -15.61 -6.71 10.00
C PRO A 203 -16.53 -7.81 9.44
N ASP A 204 -17.65 -7.41 8.83
CA ASP A 204 -18.63 -8.31 8.22
C ASP A 204 -18.46 -8.47 6.71
N HIS A 205 -17.50 -7.75 6.09
CA HIS A 205 -17.29 -7.66 4.64
C HIS A 205 -18.57 -7.27 3.87
N SER A 206 -19.49 -6.54 4.50
CA SER A 206 -20.78 -6.18 3.89
C SER A 206 -20.63 -5.27 2.66
N LEU A 207 -19.53 -4.51 2.56
CA LEU A 207 -19.18 -3.70 1.38
C LEU A 207 -18.46 -4.49 0.28
N CYS A 208 -18.14 -5.76 0.48
CA CYS A 208 -17.42 -6.60 -0.48
C CYS A 208 -18.33 -7.30 -1.48
N ALA A 209 -19.33 -6.57 -1.99
CA ALA A 209 -20.15 -7.03 -3.10
C ALA A 209 -19.45 -6.68 -4.41
N ALA A 210 -18.88 -7.67 -5.10
CA ALA A 210 -18.27 -7.49 -6.42
C ALA A 210 -19.24 -6.76 -7.38
N ASP A 211 -18.70 -5.88 -8.22
CA ASP A 211 -19.49 -5.11 -9.19
C ASP A 211 -19.68 -5.87 -10.52
N GLY A 212 -19.19 -7.12 -10.56
CA GLY A 212 -19.24 -8.00 -11.71
C GLY A 212 -18.08 -7.81 -12.69
N GLN A 213 -17.13 -6.93 -12.40
CA GLN A 213 -15.93 -6.74 -13.24
C GLN A 213 -14.72 -7.49 -12.69
N GLU A 214 -14.74 -7.87 -11.40
CA GLU A 214 -13.74 -8.72 -10.79
C GLU A 214 -13.84 -10.16 -11.30
N ALA A 215 -12.70 -10.79 -11.54
CA ALA A 215 -12.58 -12.18 -11.92
C ALA A 215 -11.39 -12.83 -11.23
N ASP A 216 -11.35 -14.15 -11.21
CA ASP A 216 -10.14 -14.93 -10.93
C ASP A 216 -10.08 -16.12 -11.91
N ARG A 217 -9.18 -17.09 -11.69
CA ARG A 217 -9.09 -18.30 -12.55
C ARG A 217 -10.41 -19.06 -12.73
N MET A 218 -11.39 -18.89 -11.85
CA MET A 218 -12.71 -19.52 -11.92
C MET A 218 -13.72 -18.72 -12.76
N GLY A 219 -13.31 -17.55 -13.26
CA GLY A 219 -14.14 -16.65 -14.07
C GLY A 219 -14.60 -15.43 -13.29
N THR A 220 -15.66 -14.78 -13.78
CA THR A 220 -16.24 -13.59 -13.14
C THR A 220 -16.74 -13.89 -11.74
N ILE A 221 -16.43 -13.03 -10.78
CA ILE A 221 -16.88 -13.12 -9.41
C ILE A 221 -18.25 -12.46 -9.32
N LEU A 222 -19.32 -13.27 -9.38
CA LEU A 222 -20.71 -12.79 -9.51
C LEU A 222 -21.44 -12.55 -8.17
N THR A 223 -20.94 -13.13 -7.09
CA THR A 223 -21.58 -13.04 -5.77
C THR A 223 -20.55 -13.16 -4.69
N TYR A 224 -20.81 -12.47 -3.57
CA TYR A 224 -20.06 -12.59 -2.31
C TYR A 224 -19.80 -14.07 -1.99
N ASN A 225 -18.54 -14.48 -2.09
CA ASN A 225 -18.08 -15.67 -1.40
C ASN A 225 -17.34 -15.16 -0.15
N PRO A 226 -18.01 -15.06 1.01
CA PRO A 226 -17.33 -14.66 2.23
C PRO A 226 -16.10 -15.53 2.38
N LEU A 227 -14.98 -14.94 2.78
CA LEU A 227 -13.89 -15.72 3.36
C LEU A 227 -14.52 -16.74 4.34
N PRO A 228 -14.31 -18.05 4.16
CA PRO A 228 -14.97 -19.05 4.97
C PRO A 228 -14.73 -18.80 6.46
N ALA A 229 -15.71 -19.16 7.27
CA ALA A 229 -15.71 -18.89 8.70
C ALA A 229 -14.53 -19.54 9.46
N ASP A 230 -13.78 -20.44 8.83
CA ASP A 230 -12.59 -21.05 9.43
C ASP A 230 -11.38 -20.08 9.46
N VAL A 231 -11.29 -19.12 8.54
CA VAL A 231 -10.38 -17.97 8.64
C VAL A 231 -10.81 -17.02 9.77
N ARG A 232 -12.13 -16.86 9.99
CA ARG A 232 -12.68 -16.06 11.11
C ARG A 232 -12.36 -16.66 12.49
N SER A 233 -12.20 -17.98 12.59
CA SER A 233 -12.11 -18.68 13.89
C SER A 233 -10.69 -19.14 14.29
N LYS A 234 -9.79 -19.38 13.34
CA LYS A 234 -8.41 -19.80 13.66
C LYS A 234 -7.54 -18.71 14.30
N GLN A 235 -7.98 -17.44 14.30
CA GLN A 235 -7.35 -16.36 15.07
C GLN A 235 -7.91 -16.19 16.49
N GLY A 236 -9.00 -16.88 16.86
CA GLY A 236 -9.70 -16.67 18.14
C GLY A 236 -9.94 -17.90 19.01
N TYR A 237 -9.58 -19.11 18.57
CA TYR A 237 -10.03 -20.35 19.23
C TYR A 237 -8.88 -21.25 19.70
N GLN A 238 -7.97 -20.72 20.54
CA GLN A 238 -7.08 -21.54 21.38
C GLN A 238 -6.96 -21.04 22.83
N GLN A 239 -7.99 -20.39 23.35
CA GLN A 239 -8.14 -20.18 24.79
C GLN A 239 -9.59 -20.44 25.21
N ARG A 240 -9.90 -21.69 25.57
CA ARG A 240 -10.91 -22.02 26.60
C ARG A 240 -10.97 -23.53 26.84
N SER A 241 -9.98 -24.02 27.57
CA SER A 241 -10.14 -25.21 28.43
C SER A 241 -9.57 -24.92 29.81
N SER A 242 -10.15 -23.93 30.49
CA SER A 242 -10.32 -23.94 31.95
C SER A 242 -11.06 -22.67 32.40
N GLN A 243 -11.88 -22.86 33.42
CA GLN A 243 -12.63 -21.88 34.21
C GLN A 243 -14.00 -21.40 33.68
N GLN A 244 -14.98 -22.07 34.25
CA GLN A 244 -16.38 -21.73 34.45
C GLN A 244 -16.62 -20.31 35.02
N ARG A 245 -17.86 -19.83 34.74
CA ARG A 245 -18.66 -18.79 35.44
C ARG A 245 -18.27 -17.33 35.22
N SER A 246 -19.00 -16.66 34.33
CA SER A 246 -20.09 -15.75 34.74
C SER A 246 -20.64 -15.01 33.50
N SER A 247 -21.96 -14.92 33.42
CA SER A 247 -22.72 -14.22 32.40
C SER A 247 -22.56 -12.71 32.58
N GLN A 248 -21.93 -12.07 31.60
CA GLN A 248 -21.98 -10.62 31.44
C GLN A 248 -22.27 -10.33 29.97
N GLN A 249 -23.45 -9.75 29.71
CA GLN A 249 -23.84 -9.19 28.42
C GLN A 249 -22.74 -8.23 27.96
N ARG A 250 -22.02 -8.60 26.90
CA ARG A 250 -21.21 -7.64 26.15
C ARG A 250 -22.11 -7.05 25.08
N SER A 251 -22.50 -5.80 25.28
CA SER A 251 -22.93 -4.91 24.20
C SER A 251 -21.87 -4.92 23.12
N SER A 252 -22.24 -5.39 21.92
CA SER A 252 -21.44 -5.24 20.72
C SER A 252 -21.39 -3.76 20.37
N GLN A 253 -20.37 -3.05 20.85
CA GLN A 253 -19.98 -1.76 20.29
C GLN A 253 -19.55 -2.01 18.85
N GLN A 254 -20.45 -1.68 17.93
CA GLN A 254 -20.23 -1.63 16.50
C GLN A 254 -19.11 -0.60 16.27
N ARG A 255 -17.89 -1.06 16.00
CA ARG A 255 -16.77 -0.18 15.68
C ARG A 255 -17.00 0.37 14.28
N SER A 256 -17.41 1.63 14.21
CA SER A 256 -17.40 2.46 13.00
C SER A 256 -16.06 2.33 12.28
N SER A 257 -16.09 2.18 10.96
CA SER A 257 -14.90 2.42 10.12
C SER A 257 -14.42 3.84 10.40
N GLN A 258 -13.17 4.00 10.81
CA GLN A 258 -12.56 5.31 11.00
C GLN A 258 -11.82 5.69 9.73
N GLN A 259 -12.30 6.72 9.05
CA GLN A 259 -11.62 7.34 7.94
C GLN A 259 -10.63 8.36 8.50
N ARG A 260 -9.38 8.34 8.03
CA ARG A 260 -8.34 9.25 8.48
C ARG A 260 -7.92 10.13 7.33
N ILE A 261 -8.22 11.41 7.44
CA ILE A 261 -7.73 12.40 6.49
C ILE A 261 -6.33 12.81 6.95
N LEU A 262 -5.31 12.46 6.18
CA LEU A 262 -4.00 13.05 6.35
C LEU A 262 -3.97 14.41 5.69
N LYS A 263 -3.58 15.41 6.47
CA LYS A 263 -3.26 16.74 5.93
C LYS A 263 -1.81 16.77 5.51
N LEU A 264 -1.57 17.26 4.30
CA LEU A 264 -0.25 17.45 3.76
C LEU A 264 0.20 18.91 3.88
N LYS A 265 1.46 19.10 4.26
CA LYS A 265 2.06 20.40 4.53
C LYS A 265 2.07 21.33 3.32
N ASN A 266 2.27 20.80 2.12
CA ASN A 266 2.27 21.61 0.90
C ASN A 266 0.87 21.79 0.29
N GLY A 267 -0.18 21.46 1.05
CA GLY A 267 -1.57 21.54 0.64
C GLY A 267 -2.03 20.27 -0.06
N GLY A 268 -3.23 19.83 0.31
CA GLY A 268 -3.82 18.59 -0.16
C GLY A 268 -4.25 17.73 1.02
N ASN A 269 -5.37 17.04 0.85
CA ASN A 269 -5.85 16.05 1.79
C ASN A 269 -5.64 14.69 1.14
N VAL A 270 -4.99 13.78 1.86
CA VAL A 270 -4.86 12.38 1.49
C VAL A 270 -5.79 11.62 2.41
N ASP A 271 -6.94 11.29 1.87
CA ASP A 271 -7.92 10.49 2.56
C ASP A 271 -7.44 9.05 2.61
N ILE A 272 -6.99 8.60 3.78
CA ILE A 272 -6.52 7.24 4.01
C ILE A 272 -7.60 6.43 4.68
N THR A 273 -7.86 5.31 4.04
CA THR A 273 -8.56 4.21 4.64
C THR A 273 -7.63 3.34 5.47
N ASN A 274 -7.88 3.27 6.77
CA ASN A 274 -7.11 2.42 7.67
C ASN A 274 -7.77 1.04 7.79
N SER A 275 -7.23 0.04 7.09
CA SER A 275 -7.54 -1.36 7.40
C SER A 275 -6.61 -1.82 8.52
N GLY A 276 -7.08 -1.78 9.77
CA GLY A 276 -6.33 -2.37 10.88
C GLY A 276 -6.19 -3.89 10.69
N HIS A 277 -5.07 -4.33 10.11
CA HIS A 277 -4.78 -5.75 9.92
C HIS A 277 -3.84 -6.22 11.04
N HIS A 278 -4.41 -6.79 12.09
CA HIS A 278 -3.62 -7.47 13.13
C HIS A 278 -3.14 -8.81 12.58
N HIS A 279 -1.90 -8.84 12.06
CA HIS A 279 -1.22 -10.10 11.81
C HIS A 279 -0.86 -10.78 13.14
N HIS A 280 -1.64 -11.79 13.52
CA HIS A 280 -1.22 -12.74 14.56
C HIS A 280 -0.16 -13.68 13.97
N HIS A 281 1.12 -13.31 14.11
CA HIS A 281 2.21 -14.24 13.88
C HIS A 281 2.22 -15.31 14.99
N HIS A 282 1.88 -16.55 14.64
CA HIS A 282 2.16 -17.71 15.47
C HIS A 282 3.67 -18.02 15.44
N HIS A 283 4.44 -17.37 16.33
CA HIS A 283 5.80 -17.81 16.62
C HIS A 283 5.77 -18.98 17.61
N ASN A 284 5.90 -20.19 17.08
CA ASN A 284 6.28 -21.34 17.88
C ASN A 284 7.82 -21.38 17.95
N ARG A 285 8.43 -20.69 18.92
CA ARG A 285 9.85 -20.90 19.29
C ARG A 285 10.17 -20.42 20.70
N GLN A 286 10.72 -21.35 21.46
CA GLN A 286 11.30 -21.15 22.78
C GLN A 286 12.49 -20.18 22.75
N HIS A 287 12.60 -19.38 23.82
CA HIS A 287 13.78 -18.64 24.32
C HIS A 287 14.61 -17.80 23.32
N ASN A 288 14.40 -16.48 23.28
CA ASN A 288 15.34 -15.52 23.88
C ASN A 288 14.72 -14.10 23.92
N ARG A 289 14.91 -13.41 25.05
CA ARG A 289 14.26 -12.14 25.37
C ARG A 289 15.10 -10.97 24.85
N GLN A 290 14.72 -10.39 23.72
CA GLN A 290 15.01 -8.99 23.41
C GLN A 290 13.69 -8.23 23.33
N GLN A 291 13.61 -7.13 24.09
CA GLN A 291 12.46 -6.24 24.16
C GLN A 291 12.30 -5.50 22.83
N GLY A 292 11.55 -6.08 21.90
CA GLY A 292 10.97 -5.35 20.77
C GLY A 292 9.77 -4.55 21.26
N GLY A 293 9.73 -3.26 20.90
CA GLY A 293 8.55 -2.41 21.11
C GLY A 293 7.32 -3.07 20.52
N LYS A 294 6.18 -2.92 21.19
CA LYS A 294 4.88 -3.26 20.61
C LYS A 294 4.65 -2.29 19.46
N ASP A 295 4.65 -2.83 18.24
CA ASP A 295 4.08 -2.15 17.09
C ASP A 295 2.57 -2.37 17.16
N ASP A 296 1.86 -1.37 17.66
CA ASP A 296 0.40 -1.31 17.65
C ASP A 296 0.00 -1.23 16.17
N GLY A 297 -0.55 -2.31 15.62
CA GLY A 297 -0.84 -2.49 14.18
C GLY A 297 -1.86 -1.54 13.53
N GLY A 298 -1.90 -0.26 13.93
CA GLY A 298 -2.38 0.83 13.11
C GLY A 298 -1.24 1.32 12.22
N PHE A 299 -1.56 1.72 10.99
CA PHE A 299 -0.63 2.40 10.09
C PHE A 299 0.26 3.38 10.87
N GLY A 300 1.58 3.13 10.91
CA GLY A 300 2.60 3.91 11.63
C GLY A 300 2.85 5.30 11.06
N VAL A 301 1.81 5.89 10.47
CA VAL A 301 1.84 7.17 9.82
C VAL A 301 1.62 8.24 10.89
N VAL A 302 2.73 8.86 11.31
CA VAL A 302 2.75 9.93 12.31
C VAL A 302 2.85 11.30 11.64
N VAL A 303 2.32 12.32 12.29
CA VAL A 303 2.60 13.72 11.91
C VAL A 303 4.13 13.91 11.86
N GLY A 304 4.60 14.55 10.80
CA GLY A 304 6.01 14.74 10.48
C GLY A 304 6.61 13.64 9.60
N THR A 305 5.90 12.54 9.34
CA THR A 305 6.30 11.56 8.32
C THR A 305 6.33 12.28 6.98
N LYS A 306 7.50 12.35 6.31
CA LYS A 306 7.48 12.82 4.92
C LYS A 306 6.64 11.87 4.08
N VAL A 307 6.21 12.29 2.91
CA VAL A 307 5.64 11.40 1.92
C VAL A 307 6.16 11.87 0.57
N LYS A 308 6.20 10.95 -0.39
CA LYS A 308 6.54 11.26 -1.76
C LYS A 308 5.24 11.15 -2.55
N ILE A 309 4.84 12.21 -3.25
CA ILE A 309 3.59 12.24 -4.01
C ILE A 309 3.91 12.29 -5.51
N PRO A 310 3.39 11.36 -6.32
CA PRO A 310 3.63 11.38 -7.76
C PRO A 310 3.07 12.65 -8.40
N ARG A 311 3.84 13.14 -9.38
CA ARG A 311 3.55 14.27 -10.26
C ARG A 311 4.07 13.98 -11.66
N VAL A 312 3.47 14.63 -12.63
CA VAL A 312 3.88 14.57 -14.03
C VAL A 312 4.32 15.94 -14.51
N ARG A 313 5.41 16.00 -15.28
CA ARG A 313 5.98 17.26 -15.78
C ARG A 313 5.13 17.84 -16.91
N ASP A 314 4.69 16.97 -17.81
CA ASP A 314 3.84 17.27 -18.94
C ASP A 314 2.64 16.32 -18.92
N GLU A 315 1.47 16.82 -18.52
CA GLU A 315 0.24 16.03 -18.40
C GLU A 315 -0.24 15.48 -19.75
N GLU A 316 -0.15 16.27 -20.81
CA GLU A 316 -0.59 15.86 -22.14
C GLU A 316 0.29 14.73 -22.67
N MET A 317 1.61 14.88 -22.55
CA MET A 317 2.55 13.84 -22.91
C MET A 317 2.34 12.57 -22.07
N PHE A 318 2.10 12.70 -20.78
CA PHE A 318 1.88 11.54 -19.90
C PHE A 318 0.62 10.77 -20.27
N VAL A 319 -0.50 11.50 -20.48
CA VAL A 319 -1.77 10.91 -20.94
C VAL A 319 -1.55 10.19 -22.26
N ARG A 320 -0.97 10.86 -23.26
CA ARG A 320 -0.69 10.28 -24.57
C ARG A 320 0.18 9.03 -24.47
N GLN A 321 1.26 9.07 -23.67
CA GLN A 321 2.12 7.91 -23.45
C GLN A 321 1.34 6.76 -22.81
N SER A 322 0.55 7.04 -21.76
CA SER A 322 -0.23 6.00 -21.08
C SER A 322 -1.30 5.38 -21.99
N GLU A 323 -2.05 6.19 -22.73
CA GLU A 323 -3.16 5.72 -23.59
C GLU A 323 -2.69 5.07 -24.88
N SER A 324 -1.50 5.43 -25.37
CA SER A 324 -0.89 4.77 -26.55
C SER A 324 0.02 3.61 -26.20
N HIS A 325 0.19 3.31 -24.91
CA HIS A 325 0.96 2.17 -24.47
C HIS A 325 0.32 0.87 -25.00
N VAL A 326 1.15 0.00 -25.54
CA VAL A 326 0.77 -1.35 -25.93
C VAL A 326 1.54 -2.31 -25.04
N TYR A 327 0.81 -3.06 -24.23
CA TYR A 327 1.39 -4.02 -23.32
C TYR A 327 2.21 -5.09 -24.05
N ASP A 328 3.48 -5.22 -23.66
CA ASP A 328 4.43 -6.24 -24.08
C ASP A 328 4.82 -7.10 -22.87
N GLY A 329 4.32 -8.34 -22.83
CA GLY A 329 4.60 -9.26 -21.73
C GLY A 329 6.04 -9.76 -21.68
N GLU A 330 6.76 -9.74 -22.81
CA GLU A 330 8.16 -10.17 -22.88
C GLU A 330 9.09 -9.14 -22.24
N GLN A 331 8.76 -7.86 -22.37
CA GLN A 331 9.54 -6.75 -21.81
C GLN A 331 9.32 -6.51 -20.32
N GLY A 332 8.41 -7.22 -19.66
CA GLY A 332 8.22 -7.08 -18.21
C GLY A 332 7.78 -5.67 -17.80
N LEU A 333 8.46 -5.05 -16.83
CA LEU A 333 8.15 -3.67 -16.40
C LEU A 333 8.99 -2.62 -17.15
N GLU A 334 10.06 -3.05 -17.80
CA GLU A 334 10.98 -2.23 -18.57
C GLU A 334 10.28 -1.53 -19.73
N GLN A 335 9.18 -2.10 -20.22
CA GLN A 335 8.29 -1.47 -21.21
C GLN A 335 7.78 -0.10 -20.77
N TYR A 336 7.75 0.21 -19.48
CA TYR A 336 7.30 1.51 -18.96
C TYR A 336 8.42 2.55 -18.88
N ALA A 337 9.69 2.18 -19.11
CA ALA A 337 10.84 3.06 -18.88
C ALA A 337 10.75 4.41 -19.62
N TYR A 338 10.14 4.45 -20.79
CA TYR A 338 9.96 5.68 -21.58
C TYR A 338 9.06 6.72 -20.90
N MET A 339 8.16 6.29 -20.01
CA MET A 339 7.28 7.16 -19.23
C MET A 339 7.97 7.75 -17.99
N ALA A 340 9.04 7.09 -17.50
CA ALA A 340 9.69 7.44 -16.24
C ALA A 340 10.24 8.87 -16.23
N SER A 341 10.73 9.34 -17.39
CA SER A 341 11.28 10.69 -17.55
C SER A 341 10.26 11.81 -17.26
N ASN A 342 8.97 11.52 -17.46
CA ASN A 342 7.89 12.47 -17.26
C ASN A 342 7.29 12.40 -15.84
N LEU A 343 7.66 11.39 -15.06
CA LEU A 343 7.22 11.21 -13.67
C LEU A 343 8.26 11.80 -12.70
N TYR A 344 7.80 12.56 -11.71
CA TYR A 344 8.63 13.03 -10.60
C TYR A 344 7.81 13.02 -9.31
N PHE A 345 8.43 13.00 -8.13
CA PHE A 345 7.68 13.06 -6.87
C PHE A 345 8.02 14.35 -6.14
N GLU A 346 6.98 14.96 -5.59
CA GLU A 346 7.11 16.07 -4.65
C GLU A 346 7.30 15.50 -3.24
N ASP A 347 8.30 16.01 -2.54
CA ASP A 347 8.40 15.84 -1.10
C ASP A 347 7.25 16.58 -0.43
N ASP A 348 6.54 15.87 0.44
CA ASP A 348 5.56 16.46 1.33
C ASP A 348 5.74 15.92 2.75
N GLU A 349 4.96 16.41 3.68
CA GLU A 349 4.99 16.02 5.07
C GLU A 349 3.58 15.97 5.61
N ILE A 350 3.28 14.96 6.40
CA ILE A 350 1.99 14.87 7.07
C ILE A 350 1.99 15.89 8.19
N GLU A 351 1.16 16.92 8.08
CA GLU A 351 1.04 18.00 9.07
C GLU A 351 -0.05 17.73 10.12
N GLY A 352 -0.99 16.84 9.80
CA GLY A 352 -2.11 16.51 10.67
C GLY A 352 -2.80 15.21 10.28
N VAL A 353 -3.49 14.62 11.24
CA VAL A 353 -4.42 13.50 11.03
C VAL A 353 -5.75 13.96 11.59
N GLU A 354 -6.75 14.11 10.73
CA GLU A 354 -8.12 14.33 11.13
C GLU A 354 -8.85 12.99 11.10
N GLU A 355 -9.43 12.60 12.24
CA GLU A 355 -10.32 11.45 12.31
C GLU A 355 -11.74 11.95 12.01
N GLU A 356 -12.28 11.57 10.86
CA GLU A 356 -13.68 11.82 10.56
C GLU A 356 -14.49 10.59 10.94
N PHE A 357 -15.43 10.77 11.86
CA PHE A 357 -16.40 9.74 12.20
C PHE A 357 -17.51 9.80 11.15
N VAL A 358 -17.49 8.85 10.21
CA VAL A 358 -18.61 8.65 9.29
C VAL A 358 -19.72 7.95 10.06
N GLU A 359 -20.78 8.68 10.42
CA GLU A 359 -21.98 8.15 11.09
C GLU A 359 -22.83 7.25 10.18
#